data_AF-A0A2H9QUZ4-F1
#
_entry.id   AF-A0A2H9QUZ4-F1
#
_cell.length_a   1.000
_cell.length_b   1.000
_cell.length_c   1.000
_cell.angle_alpha   90.00
_cell.angle_beta   90.00
_cell.angle_gamma   90.00
#
_symmetry.space_group_name_H-M   'P 1'
#
loop_
_entity.id
_entity.type
_entity.pdbx_description
1 polymer ?
#
loop_
_entity_poly.entity_id
_entity_poly.type
_entity_poly.pdbx_seq_one_letter_code
_entity_poly.pdbx_strand_id
1 'polypeptide(L)'
;MKRHYRQNLSSKGLKNIENKTLVKYDSDFYSNLNTGVLEEYLDEENKKHFDPKEFSLKTVVLAMIIGSVFVFINSYVGLKIGMMVSGSWYLVYILCMAFKWSDKRIMIAETTATSIGYMCTGFVFTFPAIYILQEQKFFSVNTDKTLIVAVFASIILSFLGVFYSLLLRRIWIVEDPLPLPGFEANLTLLDIAHNVYSGTAKKAKRMVKKILSAFVFSFSFVFLRDFPLVKGRSIFDSLFKSSGCYENGSVIQPKKYTNFGRYVWTDFYLSPLMVAVGWFMRLKGALILCSGAVLTWFVINPIAVYFGVNA
;
A
#
# COMPACT_ATOMS: atom_id res chain seq x y z
N MET A 1 -13.55 -16.65 -10.11
CA MET A 1 -12.12 -16.62 -10.52
C MET A 1 -11.32 -17.43 -9.51
N LYS A 2 -10.52 -18.40 -9.97
CA LYS A 2 -9.68 -19.26 -9.10
C LYS A 2 -8.49 -18.43 -8.58
N ARG A 3 -8.17 -18.50 -7.29
CA ARG A 3 -7.00 -17.84 -6.68
C ARG A 3 -5.72 -18.52 -7.15
N HIS A 4 -4.66 -17.80 -7.51
CA HIS A 4 -3.41 -18.42 -7.99
C HIS A 4 -2.48 -18.95 -6.89
N TYR A 5 -2.75 -18.64 -5.62
CA TYR A 5 -1.92 -18.98 -4.46
C TYR A 5 -2.75 -19.69 -3.39
N ARG A 6 -2.11 -20.53 -2.55
CA ARG A 6 -2.77 -21.36 -1.51
C ARG A 6 -3.94 -22.15 -2.11
N GLN A 7 -3.64 -22.93 -3.15
CA GLN A 7 -4.56 -23.92 -3.70
C GLN A 7 -4.28 -25.27 -3.05
N ASN A 8 -5.17 -26.25 -3.26
CA ASN A 8 -4.86 -27.64 -2.91
C ASN A 8 -3.56 -28.06 -3.60
N LEU A 9 -2.78 -28.92 -2.92
CA LEU A 9 -1.49 -29.41 -3.39
C LEU A 9 -1.51 -29.80 -4.87
N SER A 10 -0.67 -29.13 -5.66
CA SER A 10 -0.48 -29.45 -7.07
C SER A 10 0.38 -30.70 -7.19
N SER A 11 -0.10 -31.72 -7.92
CA SER A 11 0.67 -32.94 -8.16
C SER A 11 2.02 -32.67 -8.87
N LYS A 12 2.07 -31.64 -9.72
CA LYS A 12 3.31 -31.15 -10.34
C LYS A 12 4.23 -30.50 -9.32
N GLY A 13 3.68 -29.67 -8.45
CA GLY A 13 4.44 -29.00 -7.40
C GLY A 13 5.08 -29.99 -6.42
N LEU A 14 4.34 -31.01 -5.99
CA LEU A 14 4.86 -32.11 -5.17
C LEU A 14 6.00 -32.86 -5.87
N LYS A 15 5.81 -33.22 -7.15
CA LYS A 15 6.85 -33.88 -7.94
C LYS A 15 8.11 -33.02 -8.11
N ASN A 16 7.95 -31.70 -8.23
CA ASN A 16 9.08 -30.76 -8.33
C ASN A 16 9.81 -30.60 -6.98
N ILE A 17 9.08 -30.64 -5.85
CA ILE A 17 9.67 -30.64 -4.50
C ILE A 17 10.47 -31.93 -4.29
N GLU A 18 9.90 -33.08 -4.60
CA GLU A 18 10.55 -34.40 -4.46
C GLU A 18 11.83 -34.49 -5.30
N ASN A 19 11.78 -34.00 -6.54
CA ASN A 19 12.93 -34.01 -7.45
C ASN A 19 13.95 -32.87 -7.18
N LYS A 20 13.69 -31.97 -6.22
CA LYS A 20 14.51 -30.77 -5.96
C LYS A 20 14.69 -29.87 -7.19
N THR A 21 13.69 -29.82 -8.06
CA THR A 21 13.67 -28.99 -9.28
C THR A 21 12.69 -27.83 -9.16
N LEU A 22 12.30 -27.47 -7.94
CA LEU A 22 11.30 -26.43 -7.70
C LEU A 22 11.88 -25.05 -8.05
N VAL A 23 11.32 -24.42 -9.08
CA VAL A 23 11.67 -23.05 -9.45
C VAL A 23 10.97 -22.08 -8.50
N LYS A 24 11.76 -21.27 -7.78
CA LYS A 24 11.23 -20.20 -6.92
C LYS A 24 10.42 -19.21 -7.75
N TYR A 25 9.34 -18.69 -7.16
CA TYR A 25 8.43 -17.71 -7.77
C TYR A 25 7.62 -18.21 -8.99
N ASP A 26 7.57 -19.52 -9.25
CA ASP A 26 6.64 -20.10 -10.21
C ASP A 26 5.24 -20.30 -9.59
N SER A 27 4.24 -20.40 -10.45
CA SER A 27 2.86 -20.78 -10.11
C SER A 27 2.78 -22.05 -9.25
N ASP A 28 3.60 -23.06 -9.55
CA ASP A 28 3.67 -24.30 -8.77
C ASP A 28 4.24 -24.06 -7.36
N PHE A 29 5.21 -23.14 -7.19
CA PHE A 29 5.72 -22.74 -5.87
C PHE A 29 4.61 -22.06 -5.04
N TYR A 30 3.91 -21.09 -5.62
CA TYR A 30 2.87 -20.33 -4.93
C TYR A 30 1.63 -21.16 -4.57
N SER A 31 1.34 -22.20 -5.35
CA SER A 31 0.25 -23.13 -5.05
C SER A 31 0.49 -23.90 -3.76
N ASN A 32 1.76 -24.19 -3.43
CA ASN A 32 2.16 -24.97 -2.27
C ASN A 32 2.53 -24.12 -1.04
N LEU A 33 2.30 -22.81 -1.05
CA LEU A 33 2.49 -21.96 0.13
C LEU A 33 1.60 -22.43 1.29
N ASN A 34 2.18 -22.55 2.48
CA ASN A 34 1.48 -22.97 3.70
C ASN A 34 0.94 -24.41 3.69
N THR A 35 1.63 -25.31 2.97
CA THR A 35 1.31 -26.74 2.92
C THR A 35 2.11 -27.59 3.92
N GLY A 36 3.00 -26.98 4.72
CA GLY A 36 3.99 -27.68 5.56
C GLY A 36 5.13 -28.31 4.76
N VAL A 37 4.80 -29.04 3.68
CA VAL A 37 5.78 -29.73 2.81
C VAL A 37 6.75 -28.75 2.15
N LEU A 38 6.26 -27.61 1.66
CA LEU A 38 7.12 -26.58 1.08
C LEU A 38 8.02 -25.92 2.15
N GLU A 39 7.52 -25.76 3.37
CA GLU A 39 8.29 -25.16 4.47
C GLU A 39 9.43 -26.08 4.89
N GLU A 40 9.16 -27.36 5.02
CA GLU A 40 10.17 -28.37 5.32
C GLU A 40 11.25 -28.43 4.22
N TYR A 41 10.84 -28.38 2.94
CA TYR A 41 11.76 -28.29 1.82
C TYR A 41 12.66 -27.05 1.89
N LEU A 42 12.07 -25.88 2.15
CA LEU A 42 12.81 -24.61 2.24
C LEU A 42 13.73 -24.58 3.46
N ASP A 43 13.33 -25.16 4.59
CA ASP A 43 14.16 -25.29 5.78
C ASP A 43 15.34 -26.23 5.54
N GLU A 44 15.15 -27.34 4.82
CA GLU A 44 16.25 -28.22 4.41
C GLU A 44 17.24 -27.52 3.48
N GLU A 45 16.76 -26.78 2.48
CA GLU A 45 17.64 -26.00 1.59
C GLU A 45 18.40 -24.92 2.37
N ASN A 46 17.71 -24.21 3.26
CA ASN A 46 18.32 -23.15 4.06
C ASN A 46 19.38 -23.69 5.02
N LYS A 47 19.18 -24.86 5.62
CA LYS A 47 20.18 -25.54 6.48
C LYS A 47 21.44 -25.91 5.71
N LYS A 48 21.31 -26.33 4.45
CA LYS A 48 22.46 -26.68 3.58
C LYS A 48 23.27 -25.46 3.16
N HIS A 49 22.65 -24.29 3.07
CA HIS A 49 23.25 -23.03 2.62
C HIS A 49 23.25 -21.94 3.72
N PHE A 50 23.43 -22.34 4.98
CA PHE A 50 23.47 -21.37 6.08
C PHE A 50 24.86 -20.70 6.17
N ASP A 51 25.01 -19.57 5.46
CA ASP A 51 26.13 -18.66 5.69
C ASP A 51 25.70 -17.53 6.66
N PRO A 52 26.28 -17.43 7.86
CA PRO A 52 25.94 -16.39 8.83
C PRO A 52 26.34 -14.97 8.37
N LYS A 53 27.15 -14.80 7.31
CA LYS A 53 27.64 -13.48 6.83
C LYS A 53 26.90 -12.93 5.61
N GLU A 54 25.58 -13.07 5.55
CA GLU A 54 24.79 -12.47 4.47
C GLU A 54 24.36 -11.01 4.71
N PHE A 55 24.59 -10.47 5.91
CA PHE A 55 24.35 -9.05 6.19
C PHE A 55 25.32 -8.14 5.43
N SER A 56 24.79 -7.15 4.71
CA SER A 56 25.59 -6.19 3.94
C SER A 56 25.15 -4.77 4.25
N LEU A 57 26.03 -4.02 4.91
CA LEU A 57 25.76 -2.62 5.27
C LEU A 57 25.48 -1.76 4.03
N LYS A 58 26.19 -2.01 2.91
CA LYS A 58 25.95 -1.33 1.63
C LYS A 58 24.53 -1.54 1.11
N THR A 59 24.01 -2.77 1.27
CA THR A 59 22.64 -3.14 0.87
C THR A 59 21.60 -2.40 1.72
N VAL A 60 21.82 -2.37 3.04
CA VAL A 60 20.95 -1.67 4.00
C VAL A 60 20.94 -0.16 3.73
N VAL A 61 22.09 0.46 3.46
CA VAL A 61 22.18 1.88 3.15
C VAL A 61 21.46 2.22 1.84
N LEU A 62 21.60 1.40 0.80
CA LEU A 62 20.85 1.59 -0.45
C LEU A 62 19.34 1.53 -0.20
N ALA A 63 18.88 0.52 0.52
CA ALA A 63 17.47 0.36 0.89
C ALA A 63 16.96 1.53 1.74
N MET A 64 17.81 2.07 2.62
CA MET A 64 17.49 3.23 3.44
C MET A 64 17.30 4.50 2.62
N ILE A 65 18.18 4.76 1.64
CA ILE A 65 18.03 5.91 0.74
C ILE A 65 16.70 5.82 -0.03
N ILE A 66 16.39 4.64 -0.57
CA ILE A 66 15.13 4.42 -1.29
C ILE A 66 13.93 4.58 -0.35
N GLY A 67 13.98 3.98 0.84
CA GLY A 67 12.94 4.10 1.87
C GLY A 67 12.67 5.55 2.26
N SER A 68 13.72 6.36 2.44
CA SER A 68 13.60 7.78 2.79
C SER A 68 12.85 8.60 1.74
N VAL A 69 13.00 8.31 0.45
CA VAL A 69 12.19 8.95 -0.60
C VAL A 69 10.71 8.62 -0.41
N PHE A 70 10.40 7.38 -0.07
CA PHE A 70 9.03 6.95 0.21
C PHE A 70 8.45 7.54 1.49
N VAL A 71 9.26 7.97 2.46
CA VAL A 71 8.77 8.72 3.64
C VAL A 71 8.06 10.00 3.22
N PHE A 72 8.65 10.77 2.29
CA PHE A 72 8.03 12.00 1.80
C PHE A 72 6.74 11.72 1.02
N ILE A 73 6.75 10.69 0.17
CA ILE A 73 5.57 10.28 -0.60
C ILE A 73 4.45 9.84 0.34
N ASN A 74 4.76 8.97 1.32
CA ASN A 74 3.78 8.48 2.29
C ASN A 74 3.29 9.57 3.23
N SER A 75 4.13 10.54 3.58
CA SER A 75 3.70 11.71 4.37
C SER A 75 2.68 12.54 3.58
N TYR A 76 2.95 12.81 2.30
CA TYR A 76 2.01 13.54 1.44
C TYR A 76 0.71 12.77 1.22
N VAL A 77 0.80 11.51 0.80
CA VAL A 77 -0.38 10.68 0.51
C VAL A 77 -1.19 10.44 1.78
N GLY A 78 -0.52 10.18 2.90
CA GLY A 78 -1.17 9.97 4.19
C GLY A 78 -1.88 11.22 4.70
N LEU A 79 -1.28 12.41 4.58
CA LEU A 79 -1.95 13.66 4.96
C LEU A 79 -3.08 14.03 4.01
N LYS A 80 -2.97 13.70 2.71
CA LYS A 80 -3.97 14.07 1.70
C LYS A 80 -5.15 13.10 1.63
N ILE A 81 -4.90 11.80 1.75
CA ILE A 81 -5.86 10.72 1.47
C ILE A 81 -6.13 9.87 2.72
N GLY A 82 -5.35 10.03 3.80
CA GLY A 82 -5.52 9.26 5.03
C GLY A 82 -5.05 7.81 4.90
N MET A 83 -4.20 7.49 3.91
CA MET A 83 -3.70 6.14 3.69
C MET A 83 -2.19 6.11 3.42
N MET A 84 -1.55 5.01 3.82
CA MET A 84 -0.12 4.77 3.55
C MET A 84 0.04 3.79 2.39
N VAL A 85 0.97 4.07 1.47
CA VAL A 85 1.16 3.27 0.25
C VAL A 85 2.40 2.39 0.37
N SER A 86 2.26 1.11 0.00
CA SER A 86 3.36 0.14 -0.02
C SER A 86 3.92 0.05 -1.44
N GLY A 87 5.13 0.57 -1.66
CA GLY A 87 5.80 0.50 -2.96
C GLY A 87 7.33 0.47 -2.91
N SER A 88 7.93 0.85 -1.77
CA SER A 88 9.39 0.87 -1.61
C SER A 88 10.02 -0.51 -1.74
N TRP A 89 9.38 -1.55 -1.19
CA TRP A 89 9.85 -2.94 -1.30
C TRP A 89 10.00 -3.38 -2.76
N TYR A 90 9.01 -3.09 -3.62
CA TYR A 90 9.02 -3.54 -5.01
C TYR A 90 10.11 -2.85 -5.84
N LEU A 91 10.35 -1.56 -5.58
CA LEU A 91 11.45 -0.85 -6.23
C LEU A 91 12.81 -1.44 -5.83
N VAL A 92 12.99 -1.73 -4.54
CA VAL A 92 14.20 -2.39 -4.02
C VAL A 92 14.35 -3.78 -4.61
N TYR A 93 13.26 -4.56 -4.72
CA TYR A 93 13.26 -5.89 -5.33
C TYR A 93 13.85 -5.88 -6.74
N ILE A 94 13.33 -5.00 -7.62
CA ILE A 94 13.81 -4.88 -9.00
C ILE A 94 15.30 -4.51 -9.04
N LEU A 95 15.71 -3.56 -8.20
CA LEU A 95 17.11 -3.13 -8.15
C LEU A 95 18.03 -4.26 -7.67
N CYS A 96 17.64 -4.98 -6.62
CA CYS A 96 18.43 -6.09 -6.11
C CYS A 96 18.51 -7.25 -7.10
N MET A 97 17.43 -7.51 -7.86
CA MET A 97 17.46 -8.45 -8.99
C MET A 97 18.41 -7.98 -10.09
N ALA A 98 18.40 -6.70 -10.45
CA ALA A 98 19.32 -6.14 -11.43
C ALA A 98 20.80 -6.28 -10.98
N PHE A 99 21.07 -6.11 -9.68
CA PHE A 99 22.39 -6.34 -9.09
C PHE A 99 22.71 -7.81 -8.80
N LYS A 100 21.80 -8.74 -9.09
CA LYS A 100 21.96 -10.20 -8.88
C LYS A 100 22.30 -10.56 -7.43
N TRP A 101 21.69 -9.88 -6.46
CA TRP A 101 21.90 -10.17 -5.04
C TRP A 101 21.19 -11.48 -4.62
N SER A 102 21.66 -12.09 -3.52
CA SER A 102 21.05 -13.30 -2.95
C SER A 102 19.66 -13.01 -2.37
N ASP A 103 18.78 -14.01 -2.37
CA ASP A 103 17.41 -13.90 -1.84
C ASP A 103 17.35 -13.32 -0.42
N LYS A 104 18.27 -13.73 0.47
CA LYS A 104 18.27 -13.22 1.86
C LYS A 104 18.68 -11.75 1.91
N ARG A 105 19.61 -11.31 1.06
CA ARG A 105 19.99 -9.89 0.93
C ARG A 105 18.84 -9.06 0.38
N ILE A 106 18.11 -9.59 -0.60
CA ILE A 106 16.90 -8.96 -1.15
C ILE A 106 15.89 -8.75 -0.01
N MET A 107 15.59 -9.79 0.76
CA MET A 107 14.63 -9.71 1.87
C MET A 107 15.05 -8.69 2.94
N ILE A 108 16.34 -8.62 3.30
CA ILE A 108 16.86 -7.60 4.22
C ILE A 108 16.68 -6.19 3.65
N ALA A 109 16.96 -6.00 2.36
CA ALA A 109 16.81 -4.70 1.69
C ALA A 109 15.33 -4.26 1.64
N GLU A 110 14.43 -5.15 1.24
CA GLU A 110 12.99 -4.88 1.15
C GLU A 110 12.38 -4.53 2.50
N THR A 111 12.70 -5.30 3.54
CA THR A 111 12.21 -5.07 4.90
C THR A 111 12.75 -3.76 5.48
N THR A 112 14.01 -3.42 5.19
CA THR A 112 14.62 -2.13 5.56
C THR A 112 13.89 -0.96 4.89
N ALA A 113 13.72 -1.01 3.57
CA ALA A 113 13.07 0.07 2.82
C ALA A 113 11.58 0.23 3.17
N THR A 114 10.90 -0.86 3.49
CA THR A 114 9.52 -0.83 3.98
C THR A 114 9.47 -0.17 5.35
N SER A 115 10.26 -0.65 6.32
CA SER A 115 10.28 -0.10 7.68
C SER A 115 10.53 1.41 7.68
N ILE A 116 11.49 1.86 6.87
CA ILE A 116 11.81 3.29 6.76
C ILE A 116 10.69 4.06 6.09
N GLY A 117 10.16 3.58 4.96
CA GLY A 117 9.07 4.25 4.23
C GLY A 117 7.80 4.45 5.07
N TYR A 118 7.60 3.64 6.11
CA TYR A 118 6.47 3.73 7.04
C TYR A 118 6.77 4.42 8.37
N MET A 119 8.00 4.92 8.59
CA MET A 119 8.39 5.60 9.83
C MET A 119 7.57 6.88 10.12
N CYS A 120 7.00 7.51 9.08
CA CYS A 120 6.13 8.68 9.22
C CYS A 120 4.69 8.37 9.68
N THR A 121 4.29 7.10 9.74
CA THR A 121 2.90 6.69 10.01
C THR A 121 2.36 7.27 11.32
N GLY A 122 3.16 7.19 12.39
CA GLY A 122 2.80 7.75 13.69
C GLY A 122 2.53 9.26 13.61
N PHE A 123 3.38 10.00 12.90
CA PHE A 123 3.26 11.45 12.78
C PHE A 123 2.03 11.83 11.96
N VAL A 124 1.84 11.21 10.80
CA VAL A 124 0.77 11.56 9.84
C VAL A 124 -0.62 11.32 10.42
N PHE A 125 -0.80 10.29 11.25
CA PHE A 125 -2.11 10.02 11.86
C PHE A 125 -2.31 10.72 13.22
N THR A 126 -1.24 10.95 13.99
CA THR A 126 -1.35 11.53 15.33
C THR A 126 -1.35 13.05 15.30
N PHE A 127 -0.52 13.68 14.46
CA PHE A 127 -0.37 15.13 14.46
C PHE A 127 -1.65 15.88 14.05
N PRO A 128 -2.37 15.50 12.97
CA PRO A 128 -3.64 16.14 12.63
C PRO A 128 -4.70 15.96 13.72
N ALA A 129 -4.74 14.79 14.37
CA ALA A 129 -5.69 14.53 15.45
C ALA A 129 -5.46 15.46 16.65
N ILE A 130 -4.19 15.66 17.06
CA ILE A 130 -3.86 16.60 18.14
C ILE A 130 -4.21 18.04 17.74
N TYR A 131 -3.92 18.42 16.49
CA TYR A 131 -4.22 19.77 16.00
C TYR A 131 -5.72 20.08 16.01
N ILE A 132 -6.56 19.13 15.57
CA ILE A 132 -8.02 19.27 15.60
C ILE A 132 -8.53 19.40 17.04
N LEU A 133 -8.00 18.59 17.98
CA LEU A 133 -8.37 18.68 19.40
C LEU A 133 -7.99 20.02 20.03
N GLN A 134 -6.88 20.62 19.60
CA GLN A 134 -6.47 21.95 20.04
C GLN A 134 -7.41 23.04 19.50
N GLU A 135 -7.80 22.96 18.23
CA GLU A 135 -8.74 23.91 17.62
C GLU A 135 -10.09 23.94 18.35
N GLN A 136 -10.57 22.77 18.79
CA GLN A 136 -11.79 22.62 19.59
C GLN A 136 -11.62 23.01 21.07
N LYS A 137 -10.48 23.58 21.46
CA LYS A 137 -10.16 24.04 22.82
C LYS A 137 -10.24 22.97 23.91
N PHE A 138 -10.24 21.67 23.57
CA PHE A 138 -10.20 20.60 24.56
C PHE A 138 -8.88 20.60 25.33
N PHE A 139 -7.78 21.03 24.69
CA PHE A 139 -6.46 21.17 25.31
C PHE A 139 -5.71 22.38 24.74
N SER A 140 -5.10 23.22 25.60
CA SER A 140 -4.19 24.28 25.17
C SER A 140 -2.76 23.74 25.07
N VAL A 141 -2.33 23.37 23.87
CA VAL A 141 -1.00 22.80 23.67
C VAL A 141 -0.04 23.83 23.10
N ASN A 142 1.13 23.97 23.72
CA ASN A 142 2.19 24.82 23.20
C ASN A 142 2.78 24.14 21.95
N THR A 143 2.63 24.76 20.78
CA THR A 143 2.89 24.16 19.45
C THR A 143 4.29 23.55 19.35
N ASP A 144 5.30 24.22 19.89
CA ASP A 144 6.69 23.76 19.85
C ASP A 144 6.93 22.51 20.69
N LYS A 145 6.34 22.45 21.90
CA LYS A 145 6.44 21.27 22.77
C LYS A 145 5.64 20.09 22.22
N THR A 146 4.52 20.38 21.56
CA THR A 146 3.63 19.38 20.94
C THR A 146 4.32 18.67 19.78
N LEU A 147 5.01 19.42 18.93
CA LEU A 147 5.78 18.87 17.82
C LEU A 147 6.86 17.92 18.31
N ILE A 148 7.59 18.30 19.36
CA ILE A 148 8.62 17.44 19.97
C ILE A 148 7.99 16.14 20.48
N VAL A 149 6.92 16.23 21.27
CA VAL A 149 6.22 15.04 21.80
C VAL A 149 5.69 14.16 20.67
N ALA A 150 5.10 14.74 19.62
CA ALA A 150 4.59 14.00 18.47
C ALA A 150 5.71 13.25 17.73
N VAL A 151 6.89 13.87 17.56
CA VAL A 151 8.06 13.23 16.94
C VAL A 151 8.56 12.08 17.81
N PHE A 152 8.74 12.29 19.12
CA PHE A 152 9.19 11.24 20.05
C PHE A 152 8.18 10.07 20.11
N ALA A 153 6.89 10.37 20.22
CA ALA A 153 5.85 9.36 20.18
C ALA A 153 5.89 8.57 18.86
N SER A 154 6.04 9.26 17.72
CA SER A 154 6.13 8.60 16.41
C SER A 154 7.34 7.66 16.30
N ILE A 155 8.49 8.02 16.87
CA ILE A 155 9.66 7.14 16.93
C ILE A 155 9.36 5.89 17.77
N ILE A 156 8.75 6.06 18.94
CA ILE A 156 8.38 4.94 19.83
C ILE A 156 7.35 4.03 19.14
N LEU A 157 6.30 4.60 18.54
CA LEU A 157 5.29 3.83 17.80
C LEU A 157 5.90 3.09 16.62
N SER A 158 6.83 3.71 15.90
CA SER A 158 7.53 3.06 14.77
C SER A 158 8.36 1.87 15.25
N PHE A 159 9.09 2.03 16.36
CA PHE A 159 9.88 0.96 16.95
C PHE A 159 8.99 -0.19 17.49
N LEU A 160 7.90 0.16 18.15
CA LEU A 160 6.91 -0.81 18.64
C LEU A 160 6.28 -1.60 17.49
N GLY A 161 5.99 -0.94 16.36
CA GLY A 161 5.48 -1.59 15.15
C GLY A 161 6.41 -2.68 14.60
N VAL A 162 7.73 -2.43 14.61
CA VAL A 162 8.72 -3.44 14.20
C VAL A 162 8.66 -4.67 15.12
N PHE A 163 8.60 -4.48 16.45
CA PHE A 163 8.46 -5.62 17.37
C PHE A 163 7.13 -6.35 17.23
N TYR A 164 6.04 -5.62 17.01
CA TYR A 164 4.74 -6.23 16.81
C TYR A 164 4.72 -7.13 15.58
N SER A 165 5.43 -6.75 14.53
CA SER A 165 5.61 -7.61 13.35
C SER A 165 6.34 -8.93 13.66
N LEU A 166 7.33 -8.90 14.56
CA LEU A 166 8.05 -10.11 14.98
C LEU A 166 7.15 -11.05 15.79
N LEU A 167 6.35 -10.50 16.71
CA LEU A 167 5.42 -11.28 17.53
C LEU A 167 4.30 -11.91 16.68
N LEU A 168 3.70 -11.10 15.81
CA LEU A 168 2.60 -11.55 14.96
C LEU A 168 3.03 -12.45 13.81
N ARG A 169 4.32 -12.47 13.44
CA ARG A 169 4.81 -13.28 12.32
C ARG A 169 4.36 -14.73 12.40
N ARG A 170 4.42 -15.34 13.59
CA ARG A 170 4.02 -16.74 13.78
C ARG A 170 2.52 -16.93 13.51
N ILE A 171 1.69 -16.07 14.06
CA ILE A 171 0.23 -16.14 13.91
C ILE A 171 -0.16 -15.95 12.44
N TRP A 172 0.40 -14.94 11.77
CA TRP A 172 -0.01 -14.52 10.43
C TRP A 172 0.59 -15.38 9.30
N ILE A 173 1.77 -15.96 9.51
CA ILE A 173 2.45 -16.74 8.48
C ILE A 173 2.22 -18.23 8.67
N VAL A 174 2.31 -18.72 9.91
CA VAL A 174 2.35 -20.16 10.22
C VAL A 174 0.98 -20.68 10.64
N GLU A 175 0.31 -19.99 11.56
CA GLU A 175 -0.87 -20.58 12.23
C GLU A 175 -2.20 -20.29 11.52
N ASP A 176 -2.35 -19.16 10.82
CA ASP A 176 -3.64 -18.80 10.19
C ASP A 176 -3.58 -18.74 8.64
N PRO A 177 -4.09 -19.75 7.92
CA PRO A 177 -3.98 -19.89 6.47
C PRO A 177 -4.98 -19.02 5.67
N LEU A 178 -5.57 -17.99 6.28
CA LEU A 178 -6.58 -17.18 5.61
C LEU A 178 -5.99 -16.45 4.37
N PRO A 179 -6.67 -16.51 3.21
CA PRO A 179 -6.27 -15.80 2.01
C PRO A 179 -6.29 -14.29 2.25
N LEU A 180 -5.11 -13.69 2.33
CA LEU A 180 -4.93 -12.27 2.60
C LEU A 180 -5.40 -11.42 1.40
N PRO A 181 -6.25 -10.40 1.61
CA PRO A 181 -6.55 -9.42 0.57
C PRO A 181 -5.25 -8.68 0.17
N GLY A 182 -5.06 -8.42 -1.11
CA GLY A 182 -3.87 -7.71 -1.64
C GLY A 182 -2.61 -8.55 -1.85
N PHE A 183 -2.44 -9.70 -1.17
CA PHE A 183 -1.23 -10.52 -1.28
C PHE A 183 -0.97 -11.03 -2.72
N GLU A 184 -2.02 -11.44 -3.43
CA GLU A 184 -1.91 -11.95 -4.80
C GLU A 184 -1.38 -10.92 -5.80
N ALA A 185 -1.66 -9.64 -5.56
CA ALA A 185 -1.11 -8.57 -6.38
C ALA A 185 0.39 -8.37 -6.14
N ASN A 186 0.85 -8.51 -4.89
CA ASN A 186 2.28 -8.52 -4.57
C ASN A 186 2.99 -9.71 -5.24
N LEU A 187 2.37 -10.91 -5.22
CA LEU A 187 2.89 -12.07 -5.95
C LEU A 187 3.00 -11.80 -7.46
N THR A 188 1.97 -11.16 -8.04
CA THR A 188 1.98 -10.80 -9.46
C THR A 188 3.11 -9.82 -9.78
N LEU A 189 3.38 -8.86 -8.90
CA LEU A 189 4.51 -7.93 -9.05
C LEU A 189 5.86 -8.67 -8.98
N LEU A 190 6.04 -9.57 -8.02
CA LEU A 190 7.23 -10.42 -7.91
C LEU A 190 7.47 -11.26 -9.16
N ASP A 191 6.41 -11.92 -9.67
CA ASP A 191 6.44 -12.71 -10.90
C ASP A 191 6.79 -11.86 -12.13
N ILE A 192 6.27 -10.63 -12.21
CA ILE A 192 6.62 -9.68 -13.29
C ILE A 192 8.12 -9.37 -13.25
N ALA A 193 8.65 -8.96 -12.10
CA ALA A 193 10.05 -8.61 -11.97
C ALA A 193 10.97 -9.83 -12.21
N HIS A 194 10.59 -11.01 -11.71
CA HIS A 194 11.31 -12.26 -11.95
C HIS A 194 11.32 -12.65 -13.44
N ASN A 195 10.17 -12.60 -14.13
CA ASN A 195 10.07 -12.92 -15.56
C ASN A 195 10.81 -11.93 -16.47
N VAL A 196 10.91 -10.66 -16.07
CA VAL A 196 11.73 -9.66 -16.75
C VAL A 196 13.21 -10.02 -16.63
N TYR A 197 13.64 -10.43 -15.44
CA TYR A 197 15.02 -10.85 -15.17
C TYR A 197 15.39 -12.19 -15.84
N SER A 198 14.52 -13.20 -15.78
CA SER A 198 14.77 -14.56 -16.30
C SER A 198 14.78 -14.67 -17.83
N GLY A 199 14.60 -13.55 -18.55
CA GLY A 199 14.75 -13.52 -20.01
C GLY A 199 13.53 -14.05 -20.78
N THR A 200 12.35 -14.17 -20.14
CA THR A 200 11.10 -14.52 -20.85
C THR A 200 10.56 -13.31 -21.64
N ALA A 201 11.33 -12.88 -22.64
CA ALA A 201 11.23 -11.57 -23.29
C ALA A 201 9.84 -11.23 -23.84
N LYS A 202 9.08 -12.23 -24.34
CA LYS A 202 7.73 -12.03 -24.89
C LYS A 202 6.69 -11.72 -23.81
N LYS A 203 6.73 -12.39 -22.64
CA LYS A 203 5.80 -12.12 -21.52
C LYS A 203 6.15 -10.80 -20.84
N ALA A 204 7.43 -10.58 -20.56
CA ALA A 204 7.97 -9.36 -19.97
C ALA A 204 7.60 -8.11 -20.80
N LYS A 205 7.86 -8.10 -22.11
CA LYS A 205 7.56 -6.96 -22.99
C LYS A 205 6.07 -6.62 -23.03
N ARG A 206 5.19 -7.64 -23.05
CA ARG A 206 3.74 -7.45 -23.04
C ARG A 206 3.26 -6.79 -21.73
N MET A 207 3.84 -7.17 -20.60
CA MET A 207 3.49 -6.64 -19.28
C MET A 207 4.02 -5.22 -19.09
N VAL A 208 5.28 -4.95 -19.45
CA VAL A 208 5.86 -3.60 -19.44
C VAL A 208 5.02 -2.64 -20.29
N LYS A 209 4.61 -3.06 -21.49
CA LYS A 209 3.72 -2.26 -22.34
C LYS A 209 2.39 -1.93 -21.66
N LYS A 210 1.79 -2.89 -20.93
CA LYS A 210 0.55 -2.65 -20.17
C LYS A 210 0.74 -1.64 -19.04
N ILE A 211 1.80 -1.78 -18.25
CA ILE A 211 2.11 -0.84 -17.15
C ILE A 211 2.35 0.56 -17.71
N LEU A 212 3.16 0.68 -18.76
CA LEU A 212 3.44 1.96 -19.40
C LEU A 212 2.16 2.58 -19.98
N SER A 213 1.30 1.79 -20.61
CA SER A 213 0.01 2.30 -21.11
C SER A 213 -0.91 2.79 -19.99
N ALA A 214 -0.97 2.08 -18.85
CA ALA A 214 -1.75 2.48 -17.69
C ALA A 214 -1.18 3.74 -17.04
N PHE A 215 0.14 3.87 -16.99
CA PHE A 215 0.84 5.06 -16.51
C PHE A 215 0.54 6.27 -17.39
N VAL A 216 0.69 6.13 -18.72
CA VAL A 216 0.37 7.20 -19.68
C VAL A 216 -1.10 7.59 -19.58
N PHE A 217 -2.02 6.62 -19.52
CA PHE A 217 -3.44 6.91 -19.35
C PHE A 217 -3.74 7.66 -18.05
N SER A 218 -3.15 7.22 -16.93
CA SER A 218 -3.32 7.87 -15.62
C SER A 218 -2.76 9.29 -15.62
N PHE A 219 -1.57 9.46 -16.22
CA PHE A 219 -0.94 10.76 -16.36
C PHE A 219 -1.77 11.69 -17.25
N SER A 220 -2.24 11.21 -18.41
CA SER A 220 -3.12 11.98 -19.28
C SER A 220 -4.42 12.36 -18.58
N PHE A 221 -5.04 11.46 -17.82
CA PHE A 221 -6.24 11.77 -17.04
C PHE A 221 -5.98 12.89 -16.02
N VAL A 222 -4.92 12.76 -15.21
CA VAL A 222 -4.55 13.79 -14.22
C VAL A 222 -4.15 15.10 -14.88
N PHE A 223 -3.44 15.05 -15.99
CA PHE A 223 -3.05 16.22 -16.78
C PHE A 223 -4.28 16.98 -17.28
N LEU A 224 -5.27 16.28 -17.86
CA LEU A 224 -6.51 16.91 -18.30
C LEU A 224 -7.34 17.47 -17.12
N ARG A 225 -7.31 16.79 -15.97
CA ARG A 225 -8.08 17.14 -14.75
C ARG A 225 -7.49 18.29 -13.96
N ASP A 226 -6.17 18.35 -13.80
CA ASP A 226 -5.51 19.27 -12.88
C ASP A 226 -4.70 20.36 -13.59
N PHE A 227 -4.26 20.13 -14.84
CA PHE A 227 -3.38 21.09 -15.53
C PHE A 227 -4.19 22.26 -16.13
N PRO A 228 -3.82 23.52 -15.83
CA PRO A 228 -4.56 24.69 -16.29
C PRO A 228 -4.22 25.04 -17.75
N LEU A 229 -4.90 24.41 -18.72
CA LEU A 229 -4.64 24.60 -20.15
C LEU A 229 -5.44 25.74 -20.79
N VAL A 230 -6.70 25.92 -20.40
CA VAL A 230 -7.61 26.87 -21.08
C VAL A 230 -7.89 28.04 -20.15
N LYS A 231 -7.33 29.21 -20.45
CA LYS A 231 -7.52 30.47 -19.69
C LYS A 231 -7.32 30.32 -18.17
N GLY A 232 -6.32 29.53 -17.76
CA GLY A 232 -5.99 29.30 -16.35
C GLY A 232 -6.92 28.33 -15.60
N ARG A 233 -7.79 27.59 -16.30
CA ARG A 233 -8.66 26.54 -15.72
C ARG A 233 -8.34 25.18 -16.34
N SER A 234 -8.60 24.10 -15.60
CA SER A 234 -8.48 22.74 -16.15
C SER A 234 -9.53 22.50 -17.24
N ILE A 235 -9.29 21.53 -18.13
CA ILE A 235 -10.24 21.20 -19.21
C ILE A 235 -11.55 20.70 -18.61
N PHE A 236 -11.48 19.87 -17.57
CA PHE A 236 -12.67 19.40 -16.88
C PHE A 236 -13.40 20.54 -16.14
N ASP A 237 -12.69 21.49 -15.53
CA ASP A 237 -13.33 22.67 -14.94
C ASP A 237 -14.02 23.52 -16.01
N SER A 238 -13.42 23.70 -17.19
CA SER A 238 -14.07 24.47 -18.26
C SER A 238 -15.34 23.80 -18.79
N LEU A 239 -15.41 22.46 -18.78
CA LEU A 239 -16.55 21.69 -19.28
C LEU A 239 -17.66 21.52 -18.24
N PHE A 240 -17.32 21.25 -16.98
CA PHE A 240 -18.29 20.83 -15.97
C PHE A 240 -18.63 21.91 -14.94
N LYS A 241 -17.87 23.01 -14.84
CA LYS A 241 -18.15 24.10 -13.88
C LYS A 241 -19.46 24.84 -14.17
N SER A 242 -19.99 24.76 -15.39
CA SER A 242 -21.32 25.29 -15.73
C SER A 242 -22.46 24.57 -15.01
N SER A 243 -22.24 23.35 -14.51
CA SER A 243 -23.27 22.56 -13.83
C SER A 243 -23.41 22.86 -12.33
N GLY A 244 -22.50 23.64 -11.74
CA GLY A 244 -22.46 23.91 -10.29
C GLY A 244 -22.19 22.68 -9.41
N CYS A 245 -21.93 21.51 -10.02
CA CYS A 245 -21.71 20.23 -9.35
C CYS A 245 -20.25 19.74 -9.45
N TYR A 246 -19.34 20.57 -9.97
CA TYR A 246 -17.94 20.19 -10.18
C TYR A 246 -16.99 21.34 -9.84
N GLU A 247 -15.98 21.06 -9.01
CA GLU A 247 -14.95 22.02 -8.63
C GLU A 247 -13.61 21.30 -8.42
N ASN A 248 -12.54 21.71 -9.12
CA ASN A 248 -11.16 21.28 -8.91
C ASN A 248 -10.96 19.75 -8.89
N GLY A 249 -11.60 19.01 -9.79
CA GLY A 249 -11.40 17.55 -9.88
C GLY A 249 -12.37 16.71 -9.07
N SER A 250 -13.23 17.30 -8.25
CA SER A 250 -14.26 16.60 -7.49
C SER A 250 -15.67 16.97 -7.97
N VAL A 251 -16.54 15.96 -8.02
CA VAL A 251 -17.98 16.18 -8.16
C VAL A 251 -18.53 16.43 -6.76
N ILE A 252 -19.03 17.64 -6.52
CA ILE A 252 -19.50 18.10 -5.21
C ILE A 252 -21.01 18.17 -5.23
N GLN A 253 -21.65 17.79 -4.13
CA GLN A 253 -23.07 18.04 -3.94
C GLN A 253 -23.34 19.57 -3.93
N PRO A 254 -24.29 20.08 -4.74
CA PRO A 254 -24.55 21.51 -4.80
C PRO A 254 -25.04 22.03 -3.45
N LYS A 255 -24.33 23.03 -2.90
CA LYS A 255 -24.58 23.66 -1.58
C LYS A 255 -25.99 24.25 -1.38
N LYS A 256 -26.85 24.23 -2.41
CA LYS A 256 -28.08 25.02 -2.49
C LYS A 256 -29.36 24.28 -2.06
N TYR A 257 -29.34 22.95 -1.81
CA TYR A 257 -30.61 22.18 -1.75
C TYR A 257 -30.83 21.18 -0.60
N THR A 258 -30.03 21.14 0.46
CA THR A 258 -30.32 20.21 1.56
C THR A 258 -29.92 20.75 2.94
N ASN A 259 -30.87 20.85 3.88
CA ASN A 259 -30.59 21.00 5.32
C ASN A 259 -29.66 19.89 5.85
N PHE A 260 -29.61 18.75 5.15
CA PHE A 260 -28.69 17.63 5.36
C PHE A 260 -27.21 17.95 5.02
N GLY A 261 -26.97 18.92 4.13
CA GLY A 261 -25.63 19.34 3.70
C GLY A 261 -24.85 20.18 4.71
N ARG A 262 -25.45 20.50 5.87
CA ARG A 262 -24.71 21.06 7.02
C ARG A 262 -23.92 20.01 7.79
N TYR A 263 -24.31 18.73 7.69
CA TYR A 263 -23.77 17.66 8.53
C TYR A 263 -23.00 16.60 7.75
N VAL A 264 -23.35 16.38 6.47
CA VAL A 264 -22.66 15.42 5.60
C VAL A 264 -22.20 16.14 4.34
N TRP A 265 -20.88 16.26 4.20
CA TRP A 265 -20.25 16.74 2.97
C TRP A 265 -19.83 15.53 2.14
N THR A 266 -20.41 15.38 0.95
CA THR A 266 -20.07 14.30 0.02
C THR A 266 -19.35 14.88 -1.19
N ASP A 267 -18.10 14.47 -1.37
CA ASP A 267 -17.34 14.71 -2.58
C ASP A 267 -17.01 13.37 -3.26
N PHE A 268 -17.14 13.36 -4.59
CA PHE A 268 -16.65 12.26 -5.40
C PHE A 268 -15.35 12.70 -6.07
N TYR A 269 -14.24 12.31 -5.45
CA TYR A 269 -12.91 12.52 -5.98
C TYR A 269 -12.37 11.25 -6.61
N LEU A 270 -12.24 11.24 -7.93
CA LEU A 270 -11.63 10.11 -8.65
C LEU A 270 -10.15 10.41 -8.89
N SER A 271 -9.26 9.65 -8.24
CA SER A 271 -7.83 9.68 -8.52
C SER A 271 -7.33 8.34 -9.05
N PRO A 272 -6.33 8.32 -9.95
CA PRO A 272 -5.71 7.07 -10.39
C PRO A 272 -5.18 6.23 -9.23
N LEU A 273 -4.72 6.88 -8.17
CA LEU A 273 -4.24 6.20 -6.96
C LEU A 273 -5.38 5.42 -6.28
N MET A 274 -6.56 6.03 -6.09
CA MET A 274 -7.71 5.33 -5.50
C MET A 274 -8.20 4.17 -6.37
N VAL A 275 -8.17 4.32 -7.70
CA VAL A 275 -8.49 3.24 -8.65
C VAL A 275 -7.47 2.10 -8.52
N ALA A 276 -6.17 2.42 -8.46
CA ALA A 276 -5.12 1.42 -8.28
C ALA A 276 -5.28 0.67 -6.96
N VAL A 277 -5.53 1.38 -5.87
CA VAL A 277 -5.76 0.80 -4.53
C VAL A 277 -7.00 -0.11 -4.53
N GLY A 278 -8.11 0.33 -5.11
CA GLY A 278 -9.31 -0.49 -5.25
C GLY A 278 -9.08 -1.76 -6.09
N TRP A 279 -8.24 -1.67 -7.13
CA TRP A 279 -7.82 -2.83 -7.90
C TRP A 279 -6.97 -3.81 -7.07
N PHE A 280 -6.02 -3.31 -6.28
CA PHE A 280 -5.20 -4.12 -5.36
C PHE A 280 -6.04 -4.87 -4.32
N MET A 281 -7.00 -4.19 -3.69
CA MET A 281 -7.85 -4.75 -2.64
C MET A 281 -8.94 -5.70 -3.16
N ARG A 282 -9.15 -5.72 -4.49
CA ARG A 282 -10.29 -6.35 -5.18
C ARG A 282 -11.63 -5.74 -4.79
N LEU A 283 -12.62 -5.94 -5.65
CA LEU A 283 -13.96 -5.36 -5.49
C LEU A 283 -14.59 -5.67 -4.12
N LYS A 284 -14.48 -6.91 -3.64
CA LYS A 284 -15.05 -7.29 -2.33
C LYS A 284 -14.41 -6.52 -1.17
N GLY A 285 -13.09 -6.42 -1.13
CA GLY A 285 -12.38 -5.68 -0.09
C GLY A 285 -12.67 -4.19 -0.16
N ALA A 286 -12.70 -3.63 -1.37
CA ALA A 286 -13.05 -2.23 -1.60
C ALA A 286 -14.48 -1.89 -1.17
N LEU A 287 -15.46 -2.78 -1.43
CA LEU A 287 -16.85 -2.60 -1.01
C LEU A 287 -17.00 -2.65 0.52
N ILE A 288 -16.27 -3.55 1.20
CA ILE A 288 -16.28 -3.61 2.67
C ILE A 288 -15.74 -2.31 3.26
N LEU A 289 -14.59 -1.82 2.75
CA LEU A 289 -14.02 -0.55 3.18
C LEU A 289 -14.98 0.63 2.93
N CYS A 290 -15.59 0.67 1.74
CA CYS A 290 -16.58 1.69 1.38
C CYS A 290 -17.81 1.62 2.28
N SER A 291 -18.30 0.42 2.61
CA SER A 291 -19.44 0.25 3.52
C SER A 291 -19.15 0.78 4.93
N GLY A 292 -17.91 0.62 5.42
CA GLY A 292 -17.48 1.21 6.69
C GLY A 292 -17.52 2.74 6.64
N ALA A 293 -16.99 3.35 5.57
CA ALA A 293 -17.06 4.80 5.39
C ALA A 293 -18.50 5.32 5.28
N VAL A 294 -19.36 4.63 4.52
CA VAL A 294 -20.78 4.98 4.41
C VAL A 294 -21.48 4.87 5.77
N LEU A 295 -21.23 3.81 6.52
CA LEU A 295 -21.81 3.62 7.85
C LEU A 295 -21.35 4.74 8.81
N THR A 296 -20.07 5.10 8.81
CA THR A 296 -19.57 6.18 9.66
C THR A 296 -20.20 7.53 9.29
N TRP A 297 -20.17 7.92 8.02
CA TRP A 297 -20.60 9.26 7.59
C TRP A 297 -22.12 9.43 7.54
N PHE A 298 -22.88 8.39 7.21
CA PHE A 298 -24.33 8.47 7.06
C PHE A 298 -25.12 7.95 8.27
N VAL A 299 -24.49 7.19 9.17
CA VAL A 299 -25.18 6.63 10.35
C VAL A 299 -24.55 7.15 11.64
N ILE A 300 -23.25 6.90 11.86
CA ILE A 300 -22.60 7.24 13.14
C ILE A 300 -22.54 8.75 13.37
N ASN A 301 -22.04 9.52 12.38
CA ASN A 301 -21.87 10.96 12.53
C ASN A 301 -23.21 11.70 12.76
N PRO A 302 -24.28 11.44 11.98
CA PRO A 302 -25.58 12.06 12.25
C PRO A 302 -26.16 11.70 13.63
N ILE A 303 -25.95 10.46 14.09
CA ILE A 303 -26.37 10.04 15.44
C ILE A 303 -25.58 10.78 16.51
N ALA A 304 -24.25 10.92 16.36
CA ALA A 304 -23.42 11.66 17.31
C ALA A 304 -23.87 13.12 17.44
N VAL A 305 -24.18 13.77 16.30
CA VAL A 305 -24.74 15.13 16.27
C VAL A 305 -26.12 15.18 16.94
N TYR A 306 -26.98 14.19 16.71
CA TYR A 306 -28.29 14.12 17.37
C TYR A 306 -28.17 14.06 18.91
N PHE A 307 -27.14 13.39 19.43
CA PHE A 307 -26.83 13.35 20.87
C PHE A 307 -26.07 14.58 21.40
N GLY A 308 -25.93 15.64 20.60
CA GLY A 308 -25.31 16.89 21.03
C GLY A 308 -23.78 16.87 21.07
N VAL A 309 -23.14 15.87 20.46
CA VAL A 309 -21.70 15.92 20.18
C VAL A 309 -21.53 16.84 18.98
N ASN A 310 -21.31 18.13 19.24
CA ASN A 310 -20.96 19.08 18.20
C ASN A 310 -19.55 18.73 17.70
N ALA A 311 -19.50 18.13 16.51
CA ALA A 311 -18.27 17.91 15.74
C ALA A 311 -17.67 19.23 15.24
#